data_AF-M4FH84-F1
#
_entry.id   AF-M4FH84-F1
#
_cell.length_a   1.000
_cell.length_b   1.000
_cell.length_c   1.000
_cell.angle_alpha   90.00
_cell.angle_beta   90.00
_cell.angle_gamma   90.00
#
_symmetry.space_group_name_H-M   'P 1'
#
loop_
_entity.id
_entity.type
_entity.pdbx_description
1 polymer ?
#
loop_
_entity_poly.entity_id
_entity_poly.type
_entity_poly.pdbx_seq_one_letter_code
_entity_poly.pdbx_strand_id
1 'polypeptide(L)'
;MSISKNIQIPRIASIASFAILSDNFVEQFASSRDLEKTSVGLYEILQHRAEPLRGYIACFNQEKLAIPECTIPTAIYAFKRGLLPCGENDKPGIPGTEARADTRTGRTRRQKGWQCPRGETSLTSPYQGCGN
;
A
#
# COMPACT_ATOMS: atom_id res chain seq x y z
N MET A 1 -6.43 -35.30 -14.68
CA MET A 1 -6.31 -35.48 -13.22
C MET A 1 -6.43 -34.10 -12.59
N SER A 2 -7.61 -33.76 -12.08
CA SER A 2 -7.82 -32.46 -11.42
C SER A 2 -7.52 -32.63 -9.94
N ILE A 3 -6.47 -31.97 -9.45
CA ILE A 3 -6.17 -31.90 -8.02
C ILE A 3 -7.11 -30.84 -7.44
N SER A 4 -8.26 -31.26 -6.93
CA SER A 4 -9.08 -30.42 -6.08
C SER A 4 -8.29 -30.12 -4.81
N LYS A 5 -7.75 -28.89 -4.72
CA LYS A 5 -7.17 -28.39 -3.48
C LYS A 5 -8.32 -28.24 -2.48
N ASN A 6 -8.31 -29.08 -1.47
CA ASN A 6 -9.31 -29.11 -0.42
C ASN A 6 -8.99 -27.95 0.54
N ILE A 7 -9.61 -26.79 0.30
CA ILE A 7 -9.53 -25.65 1.22
C ILE A 7 -10.44 -26.00 2.40
N GLN A 8 -9.84 -26.42 3.50
CA GLN A 8 -10.53 -26.58 4.78
C GLN A 8 -10.92 -25.19 5.28
N ILE A 9 -12.10 -24.70 4.90
CA ILE A 9 -12.68 -23.49 5.47
C ILE A 9 -13.04 -23.84 6.92
N PRO A 10 -12.44 -23.21 7.94
CA PRO A 10 -12.80 -23.48 9.32
C PRO A 10 -14.26 -23.10 9.52
N ARG A 11 -15.09 -24.11 9.81
CA ARG A 11 -16.49 -23.93 10.20
C ARG A 11 -16.47 -23.08 11.47
N ILE A 12 -16.94 -21.84 11.39
CA ILE A 12 -16.93 -20.89 12.49
C ILE A 12 -17.75 -21.48 13.65
N ALA A 13 -17.05 -22.10 14.60
CA ALA A 13 -17.58 -22.47 15.89
C ALA A 13 -17.33 -21.28 16.83
N SER A 14 -18.34 -20.93 17.64
CA SER A 14 -18.17 -19.92 18.68
C SER A 14 -17.02 -20.31 19.62
N ILE A 15 -16.16 -19.37 19.96
CA ILE A 15 -15.01 -19.63 20.83
C ILE A 15 -15.49 -19.75 22.28
N ALA A 16 -15.23 -20.88 22.92
CA ALA A 16 -15.74 -21.17 24.26
C ALA A 16 -14.96 -20.49 25.41
N SER A 17 -13.75 -19.99 25.16
CA SER A 17 -12.87 -19.37 26.17
C SER A 17 -11.75 -18.54 25.54
N PHE A 18 -11.25 -17.54 26.27
CA PHE A 18 -10.07 -16.76 25.87
C PHE A 18 -8.82 -17.63 25.66
N ALA A 19 -8.60 -18.66 26.48
CA ALA A 19 -7.44 -19.55 26.34
C ALA A 19 -7.45 -20.29 24.97
N ILE A 20 -8.64 -20.71 24.53
CA ILE A 20 -8.82 -21.37 23.23
C ILE A 20 -8.54 -20.40 22.08
N LEU A 21 -8.89 -19.12 22.24
CA LEU A 21 -8.55 -18.07 21.27
C LEU A 21 -7.04 -17.83 21.24
N SER A 22 -6.38 -17.68 22.39
CA SER A 22 -4.95 -17.38 22.46
C SER A 22 -4.13 -18.51 21.85
N ASP A 23 -4.48 -19.76 22.12
CA ASP A 23 -3.75 -20.92 21.61
C ASP A 23 -3.90 -21.03 20.09
N ASN A 24 -5.13 -20.85 19.56
CA ASN A 24 -5.37 -20.81 18.12
C ASN A 24 -4.64 -19.64 17.43
N PHE A 25 -4.63 -18.45 18.05
CA PHE A 25 -3.91 -17.30 17.51
C PHE A 25 -2.41 -17.59 17.42
N VAL A 26 -1.81 -18.12 18.49
CA VAL A 26 -0.40 -18.49 18.53
C VAL A 26 -0.09 -19.59 17.52
N GLU A 27 -0.93 -20.61 17.40
CA GLU A 27 -0.76 -21.67 16.40
C GLU A 27 -0.82 -21.12 14.97
N GLN A 28 -1.81 -20.28 14.65
CA GLN A 28 -1.89 -19.65 13.32
C GLN A 28 -0.67 -18.77 13.06
N PHE A 29 -0.25 -17.96 14.03
CA PHE A 29 0.91 -17.08 13.90
C PHE A 29 2.23 -17.88 13.75
N ALA A 30 2.45 -18.88 14.61
CA ALA A 30 3.64 -19.74 14.61
C ALA A 30 3.70 -20.66 13.39
N SER A 31 2.55 -21.01 12.81
CA SER A 31 2.47 -21.81 11.58
C SER A 31 2.98 -21.06 10.34
N SER A 32 3.23 -19.74 10.44
CA SER A 32 3.67 -18.87 9.35
C SER A 32 2.83 -19.04 8.07
N ARG A 33 1.55 -19.41 8.22
CA ARG A 33 0.64 -19.56 7.08
C ARG A 33 0.40 -18.20 6.47
N ASP A 34 0.66 -18.09 5.18
CA ASP A 34 0.31 -16.91 4.41
C ASP A 34 -1.22 -16.73 4.46
N LEU A 35 -1.66 -15.64 5.08
CA LEU A 35 -3.05 -15.23 4.99
C LEU A 35 -3.27 -14.67 3.58
N GLU A 36 -4.16 -15.29 2.82
CA GLU A 36 -4.52 -14.78 1.50
C GLU A 36 -5.03 -13.35 1.61
N LYS A 37 -4.31 -12.43 0.96
CA LYS A 37 -4.72 -11.03 0.89
C LYS A 37 -5.99 -10.94 0.06
N THR A 38 -6.99 -10.26 0.60
CA THR A 38 -8.24 -10.02 -0.10
C THR A 38 -8.19 -8.69 -0.84
N SER A 39 -9.02 -8.53 -1.87
CA SER A 39 -9.14 -7.27 -2.61
C SER A 39 -9.60 -6.09 -1.75
N VAL A 40 -10.11 -6.35 -0.54
CA VAL A 40 -10.46 -5.34 0.45
C VAL A 40 -9.23 -4.54 0.91
N GLY A 41 -8.05 -5.18 0.98
CA GLY A 41 -6.81 -4.52 1.37
C GLY A 41 -6.38 -3.40 0.41
N LEU A 42 -6.80 -3.44 -0.86
CA LEU A 42 -6.48 -2.37 -1.83
C LEU A 42 -7.12 -1.02 -1.46
N TYR A 43 -8.22 -1.03 -0.72
CA TYR A 43 -8.88 0.20 -0.28
C TYR A 43 -8.11 0.93 0.82
N GLU A 44 -7.19 0.26 1.49
CA GLU A 44 -6.35 0.84 2.56
C GLU A 44 -5.14 1.59 2.00
N ILE A 45 -4.82 1.38 0.71
CA ILE A 45 -3.70 2.04 0.04
C ILE A 45 -4.12 3.43 -0.41
N LEU A 46 -3.71 4.43 0.37
CA LEU A 46 -3.94 5.84 0.10
C LEU A 46 -2.60 6.53 -0.18
N GLN A 47 -2.56 7.38 -1.20
CA GLN A 47 -1.41 8.22 -1.49
C GLN A 47 -1.22 9.22 -0.34
N HIS A 48 -0.02 9.31 0.21
CA HIS A 48 0.29 10.28 1.25
C HIS A 48 0.64 11.66 0.67
N ARG A 49 0.36 12.76 1.39
CA ARG A 49 0.57 14.15 0.89
C ARG A 49 2.00 14.46 0.45
N ALA A 50 2.96 13.79 1.06
CA ALA A 50 4.39 13.92 0.74
C ALA A 50 4.94 12.71 -0.02
N GLU A 51 4.08 11.77 -0.44
CA GLU A 51 4.46 10.62 -1.26
C GLU A 51 4.34 10.99 -2.76
N PRO A 52 5.43 10.86 -3.52
CA PRO A 52 5.35 11.03 -4.97
C PRO A 52 4.45 9.94 -5.57
N LEU A 53 3.73 10.24 -6.65
CA LEU A 53 2.84 9.29 -7.33
C LEU A 53 3.52 7.94 -7.63
N ARG A 54 4.82 7.97 -7.94
CA ARG A 54 5.62 6.77 -8.20
C ARG A 54 5.74 5.84 -6.99
N GLY A 55 5.79 6.40 -5.78
CA GLY A 55 5.77 5.65 -4.52
C GLY A 55 4.43 4.95 -4.32
N TYR A 56 3.34 5.71 -4.52
CA TYR A 56 1.99 5.19 -4.41
C TYR A 56 1.73 4.03 -5.36
N ILE A 57 2.10 4.18 -6.65
CA ILE A 57 1.96 3.13 -7.66
C ILE A 57 2.76 1.88 -7.26
N ALA A 58 3.97 2.03 -6.71
CA ALA A 58 4.78 0.90 -6.29
C ALA A 58 4.14 0.14 -5.13
N CYS A 59 3.68 0.86 -4.11
CA CYS A 59 2.96 0.30 -2.96
C CYS A 59 1.64 -0.39 -3.43
N PHE A 60 0.86 0.25 -4.30
CA PHE A 60 -0.39 -0.28 -4.85
C PHE A 60 -0.17 -1.57 -5.66
N ASN A 61 0.81 -1.57 -6.57
CA ASN A 61 1.12 -2.73 -7.40
C ASN A 61 1.63 -3.90 -6.57
N GLN A 62 2.45 -3.64 -5.54
CA GLN A 62 2.94 -4.69 -4.65
C GLN A 62 1.78 -5.39 -3.93
N GLU A 63 0.82 -4.63 -3.40
CA GLU A 63 -0.35 -5.20 -2.75
C GLU A 63 -1.26 -5.93 -3.75
N LYS A 64 -1.49 -5.33 -4.93
CA LYS A 64 -2.30 -5.92 -6.00
C LYS A 64 -1.74 -7.26 -6.50
N LEU A 65 -0.41 -7.39 -6.60
CA LEU A 65 0.24 -8.63 -7.03
C LEU A 65 0.11 -9.76 -5.99
N ALA A 66 -0.08 -9.41 -4.71
CA ALA A 66 -0.27 -10.38 -3.64
C ALA A 66 -1.73 -10.89 -3.53
N ILE A 67 -2.66 -10.38 -4.35
CA ILE A 67 -4.08 -10.77 -4.33
C ILE A 67 -4.39 -11.63 -5.57
N PRO A 68 -4.59 -12.95 -5.41
CA PRO A 68 -4.71 -13.89 -6.54
C PRO A 68 -5.97 -13.63 -7.40
N GLU A 69 -7.09 -13.25 -6.80
CA GLU A 69 -8.39 -13.11 -7.49
C GLU A 69 -8.92 -11.65 -7.49
N CYS A 70 -8.02 -10.66 -7.60
CA CYS A 70 -8.48 -9.28 -7.69
C CYS A 70 -8.87 -8.91 -9.13
N THR A 71 -10.16 -8.60 -9.32
CA THR A 71 -10.73 -8.18 -10.60
C THR A 71 -10.25 -6.79 -11.02
N ILE A 72 -10.16 -6.57 -12.34
CA ILE A 72 -9.75 -5.29 -12.93
C ILE A 72 -10.63 -4.12 -12.47
N PRO A 73 -11.98 -4.22 -12.45
CA PRO A 73 -12.84 -3.12 -11.98
C PRO A 73 -12.57 -2.72 -10.53
N THR A 74 -12.36 -3.70 -9.64
CA THR A 74 -12.03 -3.45 -8.24
C THR A 74 -10.69 -2.77 -8.09
N ALA A 75 -9.67 -3.22 -8.83
CA ALA A 75 -8.35 -2.60 -8.80
C ALA A 75 -8.38 -1.14 -9.29
N ILE A 76 -9.07 -0.86 -10.40
CA ILE A 76 -9.20 0.50 -10.93
C ILE A 76 -9.94 1.40 -9.94
N TYR A 77 -11.02 0.91 -9.34
CA TYR A 77 -11.80 1.67 -8.38
C TYR A 77 -10.99 1.99 -7.12
N ALA A 78 -10.32 0.99 -6.54
CA ALA A 78 -9.44 1.18 -5.38
C ALA A 78 -8.29 2.15 -5.68
N PHE A 79 -7.65 2.02 -6.85
CA PHE A 79 -6.58 2.90 -7.29
C PHE A 79 -7.05 4.36 -7.38
N LYS A 80 -8.18 4.62 -8.06
CA LYS A 80 -8.71 5.99 -8.18
C LYS A 80 -9.11 6.59 -6.84
N ARG A 81 -9.66 5.79 -5.94
CA ARG A 81 -10.03 6.21 -4.58
C ARG A 81 -8.81 6.57 -3.74
N GLY A 82 -7.70 5.85 -3.90
CA GLY A 82 -6.49 6.06 -3.12
C GLY A 82 -5.65 7.25 -3.56
N LEU A 83 -5.87 7.80 -4.77
CA LEU A 83 -5.14 8.97 -5.25
C LEU A 83 -5.52 10.24 -4.48
N LEU A 84 -4.52 11.05 -4.15
CA LEU A 84 -4.78 12.38 -3.62
C LEU A 84 -5.32 13.30 -4.72
N PRO A 85 -6.32 14.16 -4.40
CA PRO A 85 -6.75 15.19 -5.32
C PRO A 85 -5.56 16.05 -5.77
N CYS A 86 -5.47 16.27 -7.08
CA CYS A 86 -4.48 17.19 -7.63
C CYS A 86 -4.84 18.61 -7.19
N GLY A 87 -4.18 19.10 -6.13
CA GLY A 87 -4.10 20.51 -5.76
C GLY A 87 -5.41 21.29 -5.74
N GLU A 88 -6.26 21.08 -4.73
CA GLU A 88 -7.27 22.08 -4.36
C GLU A 88 -6.62 23.11 -3.42
N ASN A 89 -5.59 23.82 -3.91
CA ASN A 89 -4.97 24.94 -3.20
C ASN A 89 -5.20 26.29 -3.88
N ASP A 90 -5.85 26.32 -5.05
CA ASP A 90 -6.16 27.56 -5.75
C ASP A 90 -7.57 28.03 -5.38
N LYS A 91 -7.77 28.38 -4.11
CA LYS A 91 -8.78 29.41 -3.83
C LYS A 91 -8.17 30.74 -4.26
N PRO A 92 -8.74 31.47 -5.24
CA PRO A 92 -8.23 32.77 -5.62
C PRO A 92 -8.33 33.70 -4.40
N GLY A 93 -7.18 33.94 -3.77
CA GLY A 93 -7.05 34.93 -2.71
C GLY A 93 -7.39 36.30 -3.27
N ILE A 94 -8.23 37.03 -2.55
CA ILE A 94 -8.51 38.44 -2.81
C ILE A 94 -7.16 39.18 -2.83
N PRO A 95 -6.81 39.95 -3.89
CA PRO A 95 -5.57 40.69 -3.91
C PRO A 95 -5.68 41.88 -2.95
N GLY A 96 -5.00 41.78 -1.82
CA GLY A 96 -4.94 42.81 -0.79
C GLY A 96 -3.54 42.91 -0.20
N THR A 97 -2.82 43.94 -0.66
CA THR A 97 -1.67 44.59 -0.02
C THR A 97 -0.33 43.84 -0.07
N GLU A 98 0.49 44.23 -1.04
CA GLU A 98 1.92 43.93 -1.12
C GLU A 98 2.66 44.52 0.10
N ALA A 99 3.27 43.67 0.91
CA ALA A 99 4.36 44.04 1.79
C ALA A 99 5.58 43.19 1.42
N ARG A 100 6.52 43.84 0.74
CA ARG A 100 7.82 43.31 0.32
C ARG A 100 8.73 43.18 1.54
N ALA A 101 9.17 41.98 1.86
CA ALA A 101 10.36 41.77 2.69
C ALA A 101 11.09 40.49 2.25
N ASP A 102 12.36 40.69 1.90
CA ASP A 102 13.33 39.76 1.38
C ASP A 102 14.03 39.02 2.54
N THR A 103 14.25 37.71 2.45
CA THR A 103 15.40 37.03 3.07
C THR A 103 15.53 35.59 2.60
N ARG A 104 16.47 35.38 1.67
CA ARG A 104 17.39 34.25 1.55
C ARG A 104 17.35 33.25 2.72
N THR A 105 16.86 32.02 2.49
CA THR A 105 17.35 30.80 3.17
C THR A 105 17.14 29.59 2.26
N GLY A 106 18.11 29.36 1.37
CA GLY A 106 18.24 28.09 0.66
C GLY A 106 18.84 27.04 1.59
N ARG A 107 17.98 26.23 2.23
CA ARG A 107 18.37 24.91 2.75
C ARG A 107 17.40 23.88 2.19
N THR A 108 17.81 23.23 1.10
CA THR A 108 17.13 22.07 0.55
C THR A 108 17.13 20.96 1.61
N ARG A 109 16.01 20.83 2.31
CA ARG A 109 15.74 19.69 3.18
C ARG A 109 15.67 18.47 2.28
N ARG A 110 16.73 17.64 2.26
CA ARG A 110 16.63 16.28 1.70
C ARG A 110 15.44 15.61 2.36
N GLN A 111 14.33 15.51 1.65
CA GLN A 111 13.21 14.69 2.07
C GLN A 111 13.72 13.26 2.01
N LYS A 112 14.01 12.71 3.19
CA LYS A 112 14.04 11.28 3.41
C LYS A 112 12.68 10.76 2.94
N GLY A 113 12.67 10.13 1.77
CA GLY A 113 11.45 9.70 1.09
C GLY A 113 10.64 8.78 1.99
N TRP A 114 9.32 8.87 1.90
CA TRP A 114 8.44 7.89 2.51
C TRP A 114 8.81 6.51 1.96
N GLN A 115 9.33 5.64 2.82
CA GLN A 115 9.71 4.28 2.47
C GLN A 115 8.52 3.37 2.81
N CYS A 116 7.90 2.76 1.80
CA CYS A 116 6.93 1.69 2.01
C CYS A 116 7.56 0.63 2.94
N PRO A 117 6.85 0.09 3.95
CA PRO A 117 7.33 -1.04 4.73
C PRO A 117 7.55 -2.22 3.78
N ARG A 118 8.81 -2.55 3.50
CA ARG A 118 9.18 -3.68 2.66
C ARG A 118 8.93 -4.95 3.45
N GLY A 119 7.95 -5.77 3.04
CA GLY A 119 8.11 -7.21 3.17
C GLY A 119 9.27 -7.61 2.27
N GLU A 120 10.29 -8.25 2.82
CA GLU A 120 11.52 -8.60 2.11
C GLU A 120 11.20 -9.50 0.91
N THR A 121 11.49 -9.01 -0.30
CA THR A 121 11.60 -9.87 -1.47
C THR A 121 12.76 -9.37 -2.30
N SER A 122 13.86 -10.09 -2.20
CA SER A 122 15.08 -9.90 -2.98
C SER A 122 14.81 -10.36 -4.41
N LEU A 123 14.61 -9.43 -5.34
CA LEU A 123 14.71 -9.73 -6.77
C LEU A 123 15.70 -8.75 -7.39
N THR A 124 16.93 -9.24 -7.60
CA THR A 124 17.95 -8.61 -8.43
C THR A 124 17.48 -8.58 -9.88
N SER A 125 17.38 -7.38 -10.44
CA SER A 125 17.06 -7.16 -11.86
C SER A 125 18.32 -7.28 -12.73
N PRO A 126 18.31 -8.04 -13.84
CA PRO A 126 19.38 -7.99 -14.83
C PRO A 126 18.94 -7.11 -16.00
N TYR A 127 19.18 -5.81 -15.90
CA TYR A 127 19.32 -4.97 -17.09
C TYR A 127 20.60 -4.15 -16.93
N GLN A 128 21.73 -4.81 -17.18
CA GLN A 128 22.97 -4.13 -17.52
C GLN A 128 22.90 -3.73 -18.99
N GLY A 129 23.09 -2.42 -19.23
CA GLY A 129 23.02 -1.83 -20.55
C GLY A 129 24.15 -2.26 -21.49
N CYS A 130 23.92 -2.01 -22.77
CA CYS A 130 24.98 -1.83 -23.75
C CYS A 130 24.85 -0.41 -24.32
N GLY A 131 25.80 0.45 -23.97
CA GLY A 131 26.22 1.54 -24.85
C GLY A 131 27.35 1.04 -25.74
N ASN A 132 27.33 1.37 -27.03
CA ASN A 132 27.95 2.55 -27.60
C ASN A 132 27.25 2.87 -28.92
#